data_AF-A0A9W8VCE5-F1
#
_entry.id   AF-A0A9W8VCE5-F1
#
_cell.length_a   1.000
_cell.length_b   1.000
_cell.length_c   1.000
_cell.angle_alpha   90.00
_cell.angle_beta   90.00
_cell.angle_gamma   90.00
#
_symmetry.space_group_name_H-M   'P 1'
#
loop_
_entity.id
_entity.type
_entity.pdbx_description
1 polymer ?
#
loop_
_entity_poly.entity_id
_entity_poly.type
_entity_poly.pdbx_seq_one_letter_code
_entity_poly.pdbx_strand_id
1 'polypeptide(L)'
;MALIICFYYPNSLGIPPNGDRTLKEKLTSLGLKSSLVLSGTLVCLFLALQWGGSVYPWSDSRVWGCLLGFGLLLILFVVIQIRQKEDALIRPSIVSRRSVLLGCIFSVFYQGGMTTQSYHLPFYFQAVKGTDPQTSGIDILPHGVTVTVATLITGSLITWLGYYVPFMWAGSAIFTTGAALLHTISQNTPMGRWFGYEVVAGAGFGIAIQIPVFAVQVVLGAADIPLGTVLIILSQALGGSVGLSISQNVFQNSLHKRLRSIPGIDVRAVIASGGTDLENIVPSESLAIVRDAFRYGISNAFIVSTAFGGAAFLASVGMERKKIKSKKEGGQ
;
A
#
# COMPACT_ATOMS: atom_id res chain seq x y z
N MET A 1 9.86 -19.54 4.74
CA MET A 1 10.56 -18.90 5.88
C MET A 1 10.43 -19.72 7.17
N ALA A 2 9.22 -19.97 7.71
CA ALA A 2 9.05 -20.77 8.94
C ALA A 2 9.68 -22.19 8.89
N LEU A 3 9.53 -22.89 7.76
CA LEU A 3 10.19 -24.18 7.55
C LEU A 3 11.73 -24.08 7.55
N ILE A 4 12.28 -23.00 6.98
CA ILE A 4 13.73 -22.79 6.91
C ILE A 4 14.29 -22.56 8.31
N ILE A 5 13.58 -21.86 9.19
CA ILE A 5 14.01 -21.63 10.58
C ILE A 5 13.90 -22.91 11.42
N CYS A 6 12.89 -23.76 11.18
CA CYS A 6 12.74 -25.04 11.87
C CYS A 6 13.80 -26.07 11.48
N PHE A 7 14.30 -26.03 10.23
CA PHE A 7 15.30 -26.98 9.73
C PHE A 7 16.73 -26.41 9.70
N TYR A 8 16.87 -25.09 9.73
CA TYR A 8 18.15 -24.39 9.59
C TYR A 8 18.21 -23.26 10.63
N TYR A 9 18.55 -23.62 11.86
CA TYR A 9 18.97 -22.66 12.87
C TYR A 9 20.47 -22.43 12.69
N PRO A 10 20.91 -21.29 12.12
CA PRO A 10 22.34 -21.05 11.98
C PRO A 10 22.99 -20.95 13.36
N ASN A 11 24.07 -21.70 13.58
CA ASN A 11 24.83 -21.74 14.84
C ASN A 11 25.33 -20.36 15.31
N SER A 12 25.27 -19.33 14.46
CA SER A 12 25.59 -17.94 14.80
C SER A 12 24.54 -17.25 15.70
N LEU A 13 23.36 -17.85 15.93
CA LEU A 13 22.26 -17.30 16.73
C LEU A 13 22.17 -17.88 18.16
N GLY A 14 23.12 -18.73 18.58
CA GLY A 14 23.15 -19.34 19.90
C GLY A 14 22.32 -20.63 20.02
N ILE A 15 21.96 -21.02 21.25
CA ILE A 15 21.15 -22.22 21.53
C ILE A 15 19.75 -22.00 20.94
N PRO A 16 19.22 -22.93 20.12
CA PRO A 16 17.88 -22.78 19.57
C PRO A 16 16.88 -22.66 20.73
N PRO A 17 16.04 -21.61 20.79
CA PRO A 17 14.96 -21.56 21.75
C PRO A 17 14.04 -22.73 21.42
N ASN A 18 14.01 -23.73 22.31
CA ASN A 18 13.27 -24.99 22.17
C ASN A 18 13.93 -26.11 21.33
N GLY A 19 15.22 -26.40 21.55
CA GLY A 19 15.87 -27.63 21.06
C GLY A 19 15.07 -28.91 21.37
N ASP A 20 14.52 -29.00 22.58
CA ASP A 20 13.87 -30.20 23.14
C ASP A 20 12.41 -30.42 22.74
N ARG A 21 11.77 -29.48 22.02
CA ARG A 21 10.36 -29.62 21.63
C ARG A 21 10.18 -30.62 20.49
N THR A 22 9.23 -31.53 20.64
CA THR A 22 8.85 -32.46 19.58
C THR A 22 8.39 -31.69 18.34
N LEU A 23 8.54 -32.28 17.13
CA LEU A 23 8.10 -31.65 15.88
C LEU A 23 6.62 -31.20 15.93
N LYS A 24 5.77 -31.91 16.68
CA LYS A 24 4.36 -31.55 16.90
C LYS A 24 4.21 -30.28 17.74
N GLU A 25 5.02 -30.09 18.78
CA GLU A 25 5.03 -28.88 19.60
C GLU A 25 5.62 -27.69 18.84
N LYS A 26 6.67 -27.92 18.04
CA LYS A 26 7.20 -26.90 17.11
C LYS A 26 6.13 -26.47 16.10
N LEU A 27 5.43 -27.41 15.47
CA LEU A 27 4.33 -27.09 14.55
C LEU A 27 3.17 -26.36 15.23
N THR A 28 2.81 -26.76 16.45
CA THR A 28 1.70 -26.12 17.18
C THR A 28 2.10 -24.71 17.66
N SER A 29 3.38 -24.50 17.98
CA SER A 29 3.93 -23.19 18.35
C SER A 29 4.06 -22.20 17.18
N LEU A 30 4.02 -22.66 15.93
CA LEU A 30 4.03 -21.79 14.74
C LEU A 30 2.74 -20.97 14.56
N GLY A 31 1.71 -21.19 15.40
CA GLY A 31 0.47 -20.42 15.33
C GLY A 31 -0.30 -20.63 14.01
N LEU A 32 -0.10 -21.77 13.33
CA LEU A 32 -0.70 -22.11 12.03
C LEU A 32 -2.22 -21.89 12.00
N LYS A 33 -2.93 -22.22 13.08
CA LYS A 33 -4.38 -21.98 13.20
C LYS A 33 -4.71 -20.48 13.10
N SER A 34 -4.04 -19.66 13.91
CA SER A 34 -4.23 -18.21 13.94
C SER A 34 -3.82 -17.59 12.59
N SER A 35 -2.76 -18.10 11.97
CA SER A 35 -2.33 -17.65 10.64
C SER A 35 -3.33 -17.98 9.54
N LEU A 36 -3.93 -19.18 9.55
CA LEU A 36 -4.95 -19.56 8.57
C LEU A 36 -6.21 -18.72 8.70
N VAL A 37 -6.66 -18.48 9.94
CA VAL A 37 -7.82 -17.61 10.21
C VAL A 37 -7.53 -16.18 9.74
N LEU A 38 -6.34 -15.65 10.03
CA LEU A 38 -5.94 -14.32 9.57
C LEU A 38 -5.90 -14.23 8.03
N SER A 39 -5.27 -15.21 7.37
CA SER A 39 -5.22 -15.26 5.90
C SER A 39 -6.62 -15.30 5.29
N GLY A 40 -7.52 -16.15 5.83
CA GLY A 40 -8.92 -16.19 5.40
C GLY A 40 -9.63 -14.86 5.60
N THR A 41 -9.42 -14.21 6.76
CA THR A 41 -9.96 -12.89 7.07
C THR A 41 -9.55 -11.86 6.01
N LEU A 42 -8.25 -11.79 5.69
CA LEU A 42 -7.70 -10.84 4.73
C LEU A 42 -8.16 -11.13 3.30
N VAL A 43 -8.24 -12.40 2.90
CA VAL A 43 -8.74 -12.80 1.58
C VAL A 43 -10.21 -12.39 1.43
N CYS A 44 -11.04 -12.62 2.43
CA CYS A 44 -12.43 -12.16 2.43
C CYS A 44 -12.52 -10.64 2.30
N LEU A 45 -11.70 -9.89 3.04
CA LEU A 45 -11.65 -8.43 2.95
C LEU A 45 -11.22 -7.96 1.55
N PHE A 46 -10.11 -8.49 1.03
CA PHE A 46 -9.56 -8.08 -0.27
C PHE A 46 -10.48 -8.45 -1.43
N LEU A 47 -11.15 -9.60 -1.39
CA LEU A 47 -12.15 -9.95 -2.41
C LEU A 47 -13.35 -8.99 -2.37
N ALA A 48 -13.86 -8.67 -1.18
CA ALA A 48 -14.95 -7.71 -1.05
C ALA A 48 -14.55 -6.33 -1.60
N LEU A 49 -13.36 -5.85 -1.25
CA LEU A 49 -12.82 -4.56 -1.68
C LEU A 49 -12.49 -4.53 -3.18
N GLN A 50 -11.98 -5.63 -3.74
CA GLN A 50 -11.61 -5.71 -5.14
C GLN A 50 -12.85 -5.79 -6.03
N TRP A 51 -13.87 -6.57 -5.64
CA TRP A 51 -15.08 -6.77 -6.44
C TRP A 51 -16.14 -5.69 -6.21
N GLY A 52 -16.22 -5.14 -5.01
CA GLY A 52 -17.19 -4.12 -4.63
C GLY A 52 -17.03 -2.84 -5.45
N GLY A 53 -18.05 -2.49 -6.23
CA GLY A 53 -18.10 -1.30 -7.07
C GLY A 53 -17.41 -1.46 -8.43
N SER A 54 -16.44 -2.36 -8.57
CA SER A 54 -15.74 -2.59 -9.83
C SER A 54 -16.46 -3.62 -10.72
N VAL A 55 -16.59 -4.85 -10.25
CA VAL A 55 -17.15 -6.00 -10.96
C VAL A 55 -18.61 -6.23 -10.56
N TYR A 56 -18.89 -6.14 -9.27
CA TYR A 56 -20.23 -6.32 -8.71
C TYR A 56 -20.67 -5.05 -7.97
N PRO A 57 -21.96 -4.68 -8.03
CA PRO A 57 -22.49 -3.64 -7.15
C PRO A 57 -22.23 -3.99 -5.68
N TRP A 58 -22.04 -2.97 -4.83
CA TRP A 58 -21.86 -3.18 -3.39
C TRP A 58 -23.03 -3.90 -2.71
N SER A 59 -24.21 -3.92 -3.33
CA SER A 59 -25.40 -4.64 -2.86
C SER A 59 -25.43 -6.13 -3.26
N ASP A 60 -24.48 -6.62 -4.06
CA ASP A 60 -24.44 -8.02 -4.50
C ASP A 60 -24.16 -8.97 -3.31
N SER A 61 -24.84 -10.11 -3.29
CA SER A 61 -24.75 -11.10 -2.22
C SER A 61 -23.34 -11.66 -2.05
N ARG A 62 -22.52 -11.69 -3.10
CA ARG A 62 -21.11 -12.14 -3.04
C ARG A 62 -20.24 -11.16 -2.28
N VAL A 63 -20.42 -9.85 -2.50
CA VAL A 63 -19.67 -8.80 -1.78
C VAL A 63 -20.07 -8.81 -0.31
N TRP A 64 -21.37 -8.88 -0.02
CA TRP A 64 -21.86 -9.00 1.36
C TRP A 64 -21.40 -10.29 2.05
N GLY A 65 -21.40 -11.42 1.34
CA GLY A 65 -20.89 -12.68 1.85
C GLY A 65 -19.42 -12.60 2.25
N CYS A 66 -18.59 -11.95 1.44
CA CYS A 66 -17.18 -11.70 1.76
C CYS A 66 -17.03 -10.74 2.96
N LEU A 67 -17.84 -9.68 3.07
CA LEU A 67 -17.80 -8.75 4.21
C LEU A 67 -18.25 -9.41 5.52
N LEU A 68 -19.31 -10.22 5.49
CA LEU A 68 -19.76 -10.99 6.64
C LEU A 68 -18.73 -12.05 7.04
N GLY A 69 -18.15 -12.76 6.05
CA GLY A 69 -17.06 -13.70 6.28
C GLY A 69 -15.85 -13.04 6.93
N PHE A 70 -15.45 -11.85 6.43
CA PHE A 70 -14.42 -11.02 7.05
C PHE A 70 -14.76 -10.68 8.51
N GLY A 71 -15.97 -10.19 8.78
CA GLY A 71 -16.39 -9.82 10.14
C GLY A 71 -16.35 -11.01 11.10
N LEU A 72 -16.90 -12.16 10.69
CA LEU A 72 -16.91 -13.39 11.52
C LEU A 72 -15.51 -13.94 11.76
N LEU A 73 -14.67 -14.01 10.72
CA LEU A 73 -13.30 -14.50 10.85
C LEU A 73 -12.41 -13.53 11.64
N LEU A 74 -12.65 -12.22 11.54
CA LEU A 74 -11.98 -11.21 12.35
C LEU A 74 -12.35 -11.35 13.83
N ILE A 75 -13.63 -11.52 14.16
CA ILE A 75 -14.07 -11.78 15.54
C ILE A 75 -13.42 -13.05 16.07
N LEU A 76 -13.45 -14.14 15.29
CA LEU A 76 -12.78 -15.39 15.64
C LEU A 76 -11.28 -15.18 15.88
N PHE A 77 -10.61 -14.45 14.99
CA PHE A 77 -9.19 -14.12 15.12
C PHE A 77 -8.90 -13.35 16.41
N VAL A 78 -9.66 -12.29 16.69
CA VAL A 78 -9.50 -11.47 17.90
C VAL A 78 -9.72 -12.31 19.16
N VAL A 79 -10.76 -13.16 19.20
CA VAL A 79 -11.02 -14.07 20.33
C VAL A 79 -9.85 -15.04 20.53
N ILE A 80 -9.29 -15.60 19.45
CA ILE A 80 -8.10 -16.47 19.51
C ILE A 80 -6.91 -15.69 20.06
N GLN A 81 -6.64 -14.47 19.60
CA GLN A 81 -5.52 -13.65 20.08
C GLN A 81 -5.66 -13.30 21.57
N ILE A 82 -6.85 -12.87 22.02
CA ILE A 82 -7.10 -12.53 23.43
C ILE A 82 -6.91 -13.75 24.33
N ARG A 83 -7.36 -14.94 23.89
CA ARG A 83 -7.19 -16.18 24.65
C ARG A 83 -5.74 -16.65 24.72
N GLN A 84 -4.94 -16.43 23.67
CA GLN A 84 -3.55 -16.88 23.59
C GLN A 84 -2.54 -15.92 24.25
N LYS A 85 -2.90 -14.66 24.51
CA LYS A 85 -2.07 -13.65 25.19
C LYS A 85 -0.64 -13.55 24.62
N GLU A 86 0.37 -14.06 25.32
CA GLU A 86 1.79 -14.00 24.91
C GLU A 86 2.20 -15.13 23.97
N ASP A 87 1.42 -16.21 23.87
CA ASP A 87 1.59 -17.25 22.84
C ASP A 87 0.82 -16.91 21.55
N ALA A 88 0.21 -15.73 21.49
CA ALA A 88 -0.55 -15.27 20.34
C ALA A 88 0.36 -14.95 19.15
N LEU A 89 -0.13 -15.22 17.94
CA LEU A 89 0.58 -14.91 16.69
C LEU A 89 0.94 -13.42 16.63
N ILE A 90 0.01 -12.54 17.01
CA ILE A 90 0.20 -11.10 17.12
C ILE A 90 0.11 -10.73 18.60
N ARG A 91 1.28 -10.64 19.26
CA ARG A 91 1.36 -10.25 20.67
C ARG A 91 0.90 -8.80 20.86
N PRO A 92 -0.15 -8.55 21.67
CA PRO A 92 -0.65 -7.20 21.92
C PRO A 92 0.39 -6.25 22.51
N SER A 93 1.33 -6.78 23.29
CA SER A 93 2.45 -6.05 23.90
C SER A 93 3.40 -5.42 22.87
N ILE A 94 3.53 -6.03 21.68
CA ILE A 94 4.34 -5.51 20.58
C ILE A 94 3.55 -4.48 19.77
N VAL A 95 2.29 -4.77 19.43
CA VAL A 95 1.42 -3.85 18.68
C VAL A 95 1.21 -2.55 19.44
N SER A 96 1.07 -2.62 20.76
CA SER A 96 0.84 -1.45 21.61
C SER A 96 2.08 -0.55 21.76
N ARG A 97 3.26 -0.97 21.29
CA ARG A 97 4.42 -0.07 21.25
C ARG A 97 4.15 1.03 20.25
N ARG A 98 4.23 2.28 20.71
CA ARG A 98 3.97 3.49 19.93
C ARG A 98 4.63 3.47 18.54
N SER A 99 5.90 3.10 18.45
CA SER A 99 6.65 3.02 17.18
C SER A 99 6.08 1.97 16.21
N VAL A 100 5.63 0.82 16.72
CA VAL A 100 5.02 -0.24 15.90
C VAL A 100 3.63 0.20 15.44
N LEU A 101 2.79 0.68 16.36
CA LEU A 101 1.43 1.14 16.04
C LEU A 101 1.43 2.27 15.01
N LEU A 102 2.23 3.31 15.24
CA LEU A 102 2.33 4.44 14.31
C LEU A 102 3.01 4.04 13.00
N GLY A 103 3.96 3.09 13.05
CA GLY A 103 4.55 2.51 11.85
C GLY A 103 3.53 1.77 11.00
N CYS A 104 2.63 0.99 11.61
CA CYS A 104 1.52 0.34 10.94
C CYS A 104 0.55 1.35 10.34
N ILE A 105 0.09 2.33 11.12
CA ILE A 105 -0.84 3.39 10.65
C ILE A 105 -0.23 4.16 9.48
N PHE A 106 1.04 4.58 9.61
CA PHE A 106 1.76 5.23 8.51
C PHE A 106 1.79 4.34 7.27
N SER A 107 2.13 3.07 7.43
CA SER A 107 2.25 2.11 6.32
C SER A 107 0.93 1.87 5.59
N VAL A 108 -0.21 1.83 6.31
CA VAL A 108 -1.54 1.73 5.69
C VAL A 108 -1.78 2.92 4.76
N PHE A 109 -1.64 4.14 5.27
CA PHE A 109 -1.93 5.32 4.47
C PHE A 109 -0.89 5.53 3.37
N TYR A 110 0.39 5.33 3.67
CA TYR A 110 1.46 5.55 2.70
C TYR A 110 1.37 4.58 1.52
N GLN A 111 1.17 3.28 1.81
CA GLN A 111 1.00 2.29 0.75
C GLN A 111 -0.30 2.47 -0.03
N GLY A 112 -1.40 2.85 0.64
CA GLY A 112 -2.66 3.12 -0.04
C GLY A 112 -2.58 4.29 -1.03
N GLY A 113 -1.85 5.35 -0.66
CA GLY A 113 -1.59 6.47 -1.55
C GLY A 113 -0.74 6.07 -2.76
N MET A 114 0.28 5.24 -2.55
CA MET A 114 1.16 4.75 -3.62
C MET A 114 0.44 3.81 -4.58
N THR A 115 -0.31 2.83 -4.07
CA THR A 115 -1.05 1.89 -4.92
C THR A 115 -2.08 2.62 -5.78
N THR A 116 -2.69 3.69 -5.26
CA THR A 116 -3.55 4.59 -6.04
C THR A 116 -2.80 5.20 -7.22
N GLN A 117 -1.58 5.72 -7.00
CA GLN A 117 -0.76 6.31 -8.06
C GLN A 117 -0.35 5.28 -9.11
N SER A 118 0.24 4.17 -8.66
CA SER A 118 0.76 3.13 -9.54
C SER A 118 -0.32 2.49 -10.40
N TYR A 119 -1.58 2.48 -9.96
CA TYR A 119 -2.70 1.95 -10.74
C TYR A 119 -3.26 2.96 -11.74
N HIS A 120 -3.52 4.20 -11.31
CA HIS A 120 -4.21 5.20 -12.15
C HIS A 120 -3.29 5.94 -13.12
N LEU A 121 -1.98 5.93 -12.89
CA LEU A 121 -1.02 6.64 -13.73
C LEU A 121 -0.80 5.98 -15.12
N PRO A 122 -0.56 4.67 -15.24
CA PRO A 122 -0.55 4.00 -16.56
C PRO A 122 -1.90 4.13 -17.26
N PHE A 123 -2.96 4.07 -16.47
CA PHE A 123 -4.32 4.22 -16.95
C PHE A 123 -4.58 5.62 -17.52
N TYR A 124 -3.99 6.67 -16.94
CA TYR A 124 -4.02 8.02 -17.51
C TYR A 124 -3.33 8.08 -18.88
N PHE A 125 -2.14 7.49 -19.02
CA PHE A 125 -1.46 7.47 -20.32
C PHE A 125 -2.29 6.75 -21.38
N GLN A 126 -2.88 5.60 -21.05
CA GLN A 126 -3.70 4.85 -22.01
C GLN A 126 -5.03 5.57 -22.31
N ALA A 127 -5.87 5.81 -21.29
CA ALA A 127 -7.24 6.29 -21.49
C ALA A 127 -7.33 7.79 -21.82
N VAL A 128 -6.36 8.60 -21.39
CA VAL A 128 -6.40 10.06 -21.57
C VAL A 128 -5.45 10.51 -22.68
N LYS A 129 -4.20 10.02 -22.68
CA LYS A 129 -3.23 10.38 -23.73
C LYS A 129 -3.39 9.53 -25.00
N GLY A 130 -4.08 8.40 -24.92
CA GLY A 130 -4.27 7.50 -26.07
C GLY A 130 -2.99 6.75 -26.46
N THR A 131 -2.02 6.63 -25.54
CA THR A 131 -0.81 5.84 -25.79
C THR A 131 -1.12 4.35 -25.69
N ASP A 132 -0.43 3.53 -26.47
CA ASP A 132 -0.54 2.08 -26.35
C ASP A 132 0.02 1.57 -25.00
N PRO A 133 -0.31 0.32 -24.59
CA PRO A 133 0.16 -0.24 -23.33
C PRO A 133 1.69 -0.29 -23.18
N GLN A 134 2.44 -0.52 -24.26
CA GLN A 134 3.90 -0.58 -24.22
C GLN A 134 4.47 0.82 -23.92
N THR A 135 4.02 1.85 -24.62
CA THR A 135 4.45 3.23 -24.36
C THR A 135 4.05 3.69 -22.95
N SER A 136 2.84 3.38 -22.49
CA SER A 136 2.41 3.72 -21.12
C SER A 136 3.27 3.06 -20.03
N GLY A 137 3.79 1.86 -20.30
CA GLY A 137 4.72 1.15 -19.41
C GLY A 137 6.09 1.82 -19.36
N ILE A 138 6.55 2.39 -20.47
CA ILE A 138 7.77 3.20 -20.53
C ILE A 138 7.57 4.52 -19.77
N ASP A 139 6.41 5.16 -19.96
CA ASP A 139 6.12 6.46 -19.37
C ASP A 139 6.05 6.44 -17.83
N ILE A 140 5.73 5.29 -17.19
CA ILE A 140 5.75 5.16 -15.72
C ILE A 140 7.12 4.76 -15.13
N LEU A 141 8.12 4.45 -15.97
CA LEU A 141 9.48 4.14 -15.49
C LEU A 141 10.08 5.21 -14.56
N PRO A 142 9.92 6.53 -14.80
CA PRO A 142 10.47 7.56 -13.93
C PRO A 142 10.00 7.40 -12.49
N HIS A 143 8.72 7.09 -12.29
CA HIS A 143 8.16 6.81 -10.98
C HIS A 143 8.89 5.64 -10.27
N GLY A 144 8.97 4.47 -10.91
CA GLY A 144 9.59 3.27 -10.33
C GLY A 144 11.09 3.36 -10.11
N VAL A 145 11.83 3.95 -11.06
CA VAL A 145 13.27 4.19 -10.94
C VAL A 145 13.56 5.13 -9.79
N THR A 146 12.79 6.22 -9.67
CA THR A 146 13.02 7.20 -8.60
C THR A 146 12.72 6.61 -7.22
N VAL A 147 11.66 5.81 -7.08
CA VAL A 147 11.38 5.06 -5.83
C VAL A 147 12.58 4.20 -5.44
N THR A 148 13.13 3.45 -6.39
CA THR A 148 14.25 2.53 -6.14
C THR A 148 15.50 3.29 -5.70
N VAL A 149 15.88 4.32 -6.47
CA VAL A 149 17.07 5.15 -6.18
C VAL A 149 16.93 5.85 -4.83
N ALA A 150 15.77 6.47 -4.56
CA ALA A 150 15.50 7.18 -3.31
C ALA A 150 15.53 6.23 -2.09
N THR A 151 15.02 5.01 -2.25
CA THR A 151 15.05 3.98 -1.19
C THR A 151 16.50 3.58 -0.85
N LEU A 152 17.34 3.35 -1.87
CA LEU A 152 18.74 2.98 -1.68
C LEU A 152 19.55 4.10 -1.02
N ILE A 153 19.37 5.34 -1.48
CA ILE A 153 20.02 6.51 -0.90
C ILE A 153 19.61 6.67 0.57
N THR A 154 18.31 6.61 0.85
CA THR A 154 17.79 6.83 2.20
C THR A 154 18.21 5.72 3.17
N GLY A 155 18.18 4.46 2.75
CA GLY A 155 18.70 3.35 3.56
C GLY A 155 20.18 3.52 3.92
N SER A 156 21.00 3.99 2.97
CA SER A 156 22.42 4.26 3.19
C SER A 156 22.64 5.45 4.13
N LEU A 157 21.90 6.54 3.94
CA LEU A 157 21.97 7.73 4.79
C LEU A 157 21.50 7.44 6.22
N ILE A 158 20.45 6.67 6.40
CA ILE A 158 19.95 6.26 7.73
C ILE A 158 21.02 5.42 8.44
N THR A 159 21.68 4.50 7.72
CA THR A 159 22.77 3.68 8.28
C THR A 159 23.96 4.54 8.72
N TRP A 160 24.26 5.61 7.98
CA TRP A 160 25.38 6.51 8.29
C TRP A 160 25.06 7.52 9.39
N LEU A 161 23.90 8.19 9.33
CA LEU A 161 23.47 9.24 10.27
C LEU A 161 22.88 8.68 11.58
N GLY A 162 22.31 7.48 11.54
CA GLY A 162 21.64 6.84 12.67
C GLY A 162 20.26 7.40 13.04
N TYR A 163 19.74 8.37 12.26
CA TYR A 163 18.41 8.96 12.47
C TYR A 163 17.47 8.63 11.31
N TYR A 164 16.28 8.09 11.60
CA TYR A 164 15.29 7.71 10.58
C TYR A 164 14.06 8.63 10.53
N VAL A 165 13.65 9.23 11.66
CA VAL A 165 12.41 10.04 11.74
C VAL A 165 12.41 11.26 10.81
N PRO A 166 13.51 12.04 10.67
CA PRO A 166 13.52 13.19 9.75
C PRO A 166 13.26 12.81 8.28
N PHE A 167 13.79 11.66 7.84
CA PHE A 167 13.52 11.13 6.50
C PHE A 167 12.05 10.74 6.32
N MET A 168 11.39 10.31 7.40
CA MET A 168 9.97 9.96 7.38
C MET A 168 9.11 11.20 7.12
N TRP A 169 9.42 12.31 7.77
CA TRP A 169 8.73 13.59 7.57
C TRP A 169 9.00 14.15 6.17
N ALA A 170 10.27 14.18 5.76
CA ALA A 170 10.66 14.69 4.45
C ALA A 170 10.03 13.85 3.33
N GLY A 171 10.15 12.53 3.38
CA GLY A 171 9.61 11.63 2.36
C GLY A 171 8.10 11.73 2.25
N SER A 172 7.37 11.73 3.39
CA SER A 172 5.91 11.85 3.35
C SER A 172 5.41 13.23 2.90
N ALA A 173 6.10 14.31 3.24
CA ALA A 173 5.78 15.65 2.72
C ALA A 173 6.04 15.76 1.21
N ILE A 174 7.17 15.24 0.73
CA ILE A 174 7.53 15.22 -0.69
C ILE A 174 6.53 14.35 -1.47
N PHE A 175 6.18 13.17 -0.94
CA PHE A 175 5.18 12.28 -1.55
C PHE A 175 3.82 12.95 -1.66
N THR A 176 3.35 13.59 -0.59
CA THR A 176 2.06 14.30 -0.58
C THR A 176 2.05 15.44 -1.60
N THR A 177 3.17 16.16 -1.73
CA THR A 177 3.32 17.22 -2.72
C THR A 177 3.28 16.65 -4.14
N GLY A 178 4.02 15.57 -4.41
CA GLY A 178 3.99 14.88 -5.71
C GLY A 178 2.60 14.34 -6.06
N ALA A 179 1.90 13.76 -5.08
CA ALA A 179 0.52 13.31 -5.23
C ALA A 179 -0.43 14.46 -5.60
N ALA A 180 -0.28 15.61 -4.93
CA ALA A 180 -1.08 16.80 -5.22
C ALA A 180 -0.75 17.39 -6.61
N LEU A 181 0.51 17.33 -7.04
CA LEU A 181 0.89 17.74 -8.39
C LEU A 181 0.27 16.82 -9.45
N LEU A 182 0.28 15.49 -9.24
CA LEU A 182 -0.38 14.53 -10.13
C LEU A 182 -1.89 14.76 -10.25
N HIS A 183 -2.55 15.29 -9.22
CA HIS A 183 -3.96 15.71 -9.33
C HIS A 183 -4.18 16.81 -10.38
N THR A 184 -3.18 17.67 -10.64
CA THR A 184 -3.29 18.79 -11.59
C THR A 184 -3.14 18.41 -13.06
N ILE A 185 -2.93 17.12 -13.36
CA ILE A 185 -2.72 16.67 -14.75
C ILE A 185 -3.97 16.87 -15.61
N SER A 186 -3.72 17.29 -16.84
CA SER A 186 -4.69 17.53 -17.91
C SER A 186 -4.29 16.78 -19.18
N GLN A 187 -5.23 16.61 -20.12
CA GLN A 187 -4.99 15.97 -21.43
C GLN A 187 -3.77 16.56 -22.16
N ASN A 188 -3.56 17.87 -22.04
CA ASN A 188 -2.50 18.60 -22.74
C ASN A 188 -1.22 18.78 -21.91
N THR A 189 -1.07 18.03 -20.81
CA THR A 189 0.13 18.10 -19.96
C THR A 189 1.35 17.67 -20.77
N PRO A 190 2.38 18.51 -20.91
CA PRO A 190 3.58 18.14 -21.65
C PRO A 190 4.40 17.09 -20.88
N MET A 191 5.22 16.33 -21.61
CA MET A 191 6.07 15.26 -21.07
C MET A 191 6.85 15.67 -19.83
N GLY A 192 7.61 16.77 -19.92
CA GLY A 192 8.44 17.22 -18.81
C GLY A 192 7.67 17.54 -17.53
N ARG A 193 6.39 17.92 -17.62
CA ARG A 193 5.58 18.26 -16.44
C ARG A 193 5.12 17.01 -15.70
N TRP A 194 4.51 16.04 -16.39
CA TRP A 194 4.09 14.80 -15.72
C TRP A 194 5.29 13.97 -15.27
N PHE A 195 6.38 13.95 -16.04
CA PHE A 195 7.63 13.30 -15.65
C PHE A 195 8.17 13.87 -14.33
N GLY A 196 8.22 15.20 -14.21
CA GLY A 196 8.66 15.84 -12.97
C GLY A 196 7.76 15.50 -11.77
N TYR A 197 6.45 15.41 -11.99
CA TYR A 197 5.50 15.04 -10.93
C TYR A 197 5.72 13.61 -10.44
N GLU A 198 5.98 12.68 -11.37
CA GLU A 198 6.30 11.30 -11.05
C GLU A 198 7.59 11.14 -10.25
N VAL A 199 8.62 11.90 -10.63
CA VAL A 199 9.90 11.91 -9.92
C VAL A 199 9.70 12.42 -8.50
N VAL A 200 8.96 13.53 -8.30
CA VAL A 200 8.69 14.05 -6.95
C VAL A 200 7.89 13.05 -6.13
N ALA A 201 6.80 12.49 -6.67
CA ALA A 201 5.99 11.50 -5.97
C ALA A 201 6.80 10.23 -5.64
N GLY A 202 7.51 9.68 -6.63
CA GLY A 202 8.32 8.47 -6.46
C GLY A 202 9.49 8.66 -5.50
N ALA A 203 10.18 9.81 -5.54
CA ALA A 203 11.23 10.14 -4.60
C ALA A 203 10.70 10.20 -3.16
N GLY A 204 9.59 10.91 -2.95
CA GLY A 204 8.94 10.97 -1.65
C GLY A 204 8.64 9.58 -1.12
N PHE A 205 7.94 8.77 -1.92
CA PHE A 205 7.61 7.39 -1.57
C PHE A 205 8.85 6.57 -1.18
N GLY A 206 9.87 6.55 -2.03
CA GLY A 206 11.09 5.79 -1.80
C GLY A 206 11.87 6.22 -0.55
N ILE A 207 11.86 7.51 -0.21
CA ILE A 207 12.53 8.01 1.01
C ILE A 207 11.94 7.37 2.27
N ALA A 208 10.62 7.26 2.37
CA ALA A 208 9.97 6.91 3.64
C ALA A 208 9.45 5.47 3.74
N ILE A 209 9.35 4.72 2.63
CA ILE A 209 8.69 3.40 2.63
C ILE A 209 9.34 2.37 3.57
N GLN A 210 10.67 2.39 3.71
CA GLN A 210 11.39 1.43 4.57
C GLN A 210 11.52 1.86 6.04
N ILE A 211 11.15 3.11 6.36
CA ILE A 211 11.38 3.67 7.69
C ILE A 211 10.61 2.95 8.81
N PRO A 212 9.33 2.57 8.65
CA PRO A 212 8.62 1.80 9.67
C PRO A 212 9.31 0.46 10.00
N VAL A 213 9.92 -0.19 9.01
CA VAL A 213 10.69 -1.43 9.22
C VAL A 213 11.95 -1.15 10.04
N PHE A 214 12.68 -0.08 9.73
CA PHE A 214 13.82 0.34 10.57
C PHE A 214 13.39 0.68 12.00
N ALA A 215 12.26 1.37 12.18
CA ALA A 215 11.75 1.70 13.51
C ALA A 215 11.48 0.43 14.34
N VAL A 216 10.86 -0.59 13.74
CA VAL A 216 10.66 -1.91 14.37
C VAL A 216 11.98 -2.53 14.82
N GLN A 217 13.00 -2.52 13.94
CA GLN A 217 14.32 -3.08 14.24
C GLN A 217 15.02 -2.37 15.41
N VAL A 218 14.75 -1.08 15.60
CA VAL A 218 15.33 -0.28 16.69
C VAL A 218 14.60 -0.47 18.02
N VAL A 219 13.27 -0.63 18.00
CA VAL A 219 12.45 -0.62 19.22
C VAL A 219 12.15 -2.00 19.80
N LEU A 220 12.35 -3.06 19.03
CA LEU A 220 12.07 -4.44 19.43
C LEU A 220 13.37 -5.23 19.69
N GLY A 221 13.29 -6.22 20.59
CA GLY A 221 14.36 -7.20 20.77
C GLY A 221 14.46 -8.15 19.56
N ALA A 222 15.62 -8.77 19.37
CA ALA A 222 15.90 -9.61 18.19
C ALA A 222 14.85 -10.70 17.91
N ALA A 223 14.27 -11.29 18.97
CA ALA A 223 13.21 -12.30 18.85
C ALA A 223 11.87 -11.75 18.30
N ASP A 224 11.62 -10.45 18.45
CA ASP A 224 10.34 -9.80 18.15
C ASP A 224 10.38 -9.01 16.83
N ILE A 225 11.57 -8.70 16.31
CA ILE A 225 11.78 -7.98 15.04
C ILE A 225 11.03 -8.64 13.87
N PRO A 226 11.07 -9.98 13.67
CA PRO A 226 10.34 -10.59 12.56
C PRO A 226 8.83 -10.36 12.64
N LEU A 227 8.25 -10.46 13.84
CA LEU A 227 6.83 -10.24 14.06
C LEU A 227 6.45 -8.78 13.77
N GLY A 228 7.19 -7.83 14.32
CA GLY A 228 6.95 -6.41 14.05
C GLY A 228 7.07 -6.06 12.56
N THR A 229 8.03 -6.67 11.85
CA THR A 229 8.24 -6.44 10.42
C THR A 229 7.08 -6.97 9.58
N VAL A 230 6.57 -8.16 9.92
CA VAL A 230 5.38 -8.72 9.25
C VAL A 230 4.14 -7.86 9.50
N LEU A 231 3.98 -7.26 10.69
CA LEU A 231 2.88 -6.33 10.97
C LEU A 231 2.93 -5.08 10.08
N ILE A 232 4.13 -4.54 9.84
CA ILE A 232 4.32 -3.42 8.90
C ILE A 232 3.93 -3.84 7.49
N ILE A 233 4.44 -4.97 6.99
CA ILE A 233 4.14 -5.46 5.63
C ILE A 233 2.65 -5.76 5.46
N LEU A 234 2.03 -6.38 6.47
CA LEU A 234 0.60 -6.62 6.49
C LEU A 234 -0.20 -5.30 6.42
N SER A 235 0.25 -4.29 7.17
CA SER A 235 -0.34 -2.95 7.14
C SER A 235 -0.20 -2.29 5.76
N GLN A 236 0.94 -2.47 5.09
CA GLN A 236 1.13 -2.01 3.71
C GLN A 236 0.14 -2.70 2.76
N ALA A 237 0.03 -4.03 2.81
CA ALA A 237 -0.90 -4.78 1.97
C ALA A 237 -2.36 -4.36 2.18
N LEU A 238 -2.77 -4.20 3.45
CA LEU A 238 -4.08 -3.68 3.82
C LEU A 238 -4.30 -2.28 3.26
N GLY A 239 -3.34 -1.39 3.45
CA GLY A 239 -3.35 -0.02 2.93
C GLY A 239 -3.48 0.05 1.42
N GLY A 240 -2.67 -0.73 0.70
CA GLY A 240 -2.68 -0.79 -0.76
C GLY A 240 -4.04 -1.22 -1.31
N SER A 241 -4.63 -2.29 -0.76
CA SER A 241 -5.95 -2.77 -1.19
C SER A 241 -7.06 -1.76 -0.88
N VAL A 242 -7.12 -1.24 0.35
CA VAL A 242 -8.16 -0.27 0.75
C VAL A 242 -8.02 1.03 -0.06
N GLY A 243 -6.79 1.54 -0.21
CA GLY A 243 -6.52 2.75 -0.99
C GLY A 243 -6.94 2.60 -2.44
N LEU A 244 -6.62 1.47 -3.08
CA LEU A 244 -7.03 1.17 -4.45
C LEU A 244 -8.56 1.16 -4.56
N SER A 245 -9.27 0.44 -3.69
CA SER A 245 -10.74 0.35 -3.76
C SER A 245 -11.44 1.69 -3.56
N ILE A 246 -10.96 2.52 -2.62
CA ILE A 246 -11.49 3.88 -2.44
C ILE A 246 -11.24 4.72 -3.70
N SER A 247 -10.01 4.71 -4.22
CA SER A 247 -9.66 5.47 -5.42
C SER A 247 -10.46 5.03 -6.65
N GLN A 248 -10.71 3.72 -6.79
CA GLN A 248 -11.50 3.16 -7.88
C GLN A 248 -12.96 3.59 -7.78
N ASN A 249 -13.54 3.59 -6.58
CA ASN A 249 -14.91 4.06 -6.39
C ASN A 249 -15.05 5.56 -6.70
N VAL A 250 -14.08 6.38 -6.27
CA VAL A 250 -14.03 7.81 -6.58
C VAL A 250 -13.89 8.03 -8.09
N PHE A 251 -13.01 7.29 -8.76
CA PHE A 251 -12.82 7.32 -10.21
C PHE A 251 -14.13 6.98 -10.94
N GLN A 252 -14.73 5.84 -10.64
CA GLN A 252 -15.94 5.35 -11.32
C GLN A 252 -17.14 6.28 -11.12
N ASN A 253 -17.37 6.76 -9.89
CA ASN A 253 -18.45 7.69 -9.60
C ASN A 253 -18.26 9.02 -10.35
N SER A 254 -17.03 9.53 -10.38
CA SER A 254 -16.68 10.77 -11.09
C SER A 254 -16.84 10.63 -12.60
N LEU A 255 -16.35 9.51 -13.16
CA LEU A 255 -16.44 9.21 -14.58
C LEU A 255 -17.90 9.06 -15.01
N HIS A 256 -18.67 8.24 -14.30
CA HIS A 256 -20.07 8.00 -14.62
C HIS A 256 -20.92 9.28 -14.53
N LYS A 257 -20.67 10.15 -13.54
CA LYS A 257 -21.33 11.45 -13.44
C LYS A 257 -21.06 12.34 -14.65
N ARG A 258 -19.83 12.35 -15.17
CA ARG A 258 -19.47 13.13 -16.35
C ARG A 258 -19.97 12.53 -17.65
N LEU A 259 -19.82 11.23 -17.86
CA LEU A 259 -20.29 10.57 -19.08
C LEU A 259 -21.80 10.73 -19.29
N ARG A 260 -22.59 10.70 -18.21
CA ARG A 260 -24.05 10.96 -18.28
C ARG A 260 -24.44 12.34 -18.79
N SER A 261 -23.54 13.31 -18.70
CA SER A 261 -23.79 14.66 -19.23
C SER A 261 -23.52 14.79 -20.73
N ILE A 262 -22.96 13.74 -21.37
CA ILE A 262 -22.65 13.75 -22.79
C ILE A 262 -23.77 13.04 -23.56
N PRO A 263 -24.52 13.75 -24.43
CA PRO A 263 -25.60 13.15 -25.21
C PRO A 263 -25.04 12.20 -26.27
N GLY A 264 -25.75 11.10 -26.55
CA GLY A 264 -25.44 10.19 -27.66
C GLY A 264 -24.36 9.14 -27.38
N ILE A 265 -23.93 8.96 -26.12
CA ILE A 265 -22.90 7.97 -25.75
C ILE A 265 -23.50 6.82 -24.94
N ASP A 266 -23.12 5.59 -25.29
CA ASP A 266 -23.36 4.44 -24.42
C ASP A 266 -22.35 4.44 -23.25
N VAL A 267 -22.79 5.02 -22.13
CA VAL A 267 -22.01 5.10 -20.89
C VAL A 267 -21.58 3.71 -20.40
N ARG A 268 -22.39 2.66 -20.61
CA ARG A 268 -22.04 1.30 -20.16
C ARG A 268 -20.93 0.72 -21.01
N ALA A 269 -21.00 0.88 -22.34
CA ALA A 269 -19.93 0.43 -23.24
C ALA A 269 -18.60 1.15 -22.95
N VAL A 270 -18.63 2.46 -22.71
CA VAL A 270 -17.42 3.24 -22.39
C VAL A 270 -16.82 2.81 -21.05
N ILE A 271 -17.62 2.59 -20.01
CA ILE A 271 -17.10 2.09 -18.72
C ILE A 271 -16.58 0.66 -18.85
N ALA A 272 -17.29 -0.21 -19.58
CA ALA A 272 -16.91 -1.60 -19.78
C ALA A 272 -15.61 -1.74 -20.59
N SER A 273 -15.35 -0.81 -21.51
CA SER A 273 -14.07 -0.74 -22.23
C SER A 273 -12.88 -0.43 -21.33
N GLY A 274 -13.13 0.10 -20.12
CA GLY A 274 -12.06 0.53 -19.24
C GLY A 274 -11.15 1.59 -19.88
N GLY A 275 -11.64 2.40 -20.81
CA GLY A 275 -10.81 3.44 -21.42
C GLY A 275 -9.80 2.95 -22.48
N THR A 276 -9.82 1.67 -22.85
CA THR A 276 -9.05 1.15 -24.00
C THR A 276 -9.89 1.21 -25.28
N ASP A 277 -9.24 1.42 -26.43
CA ASP A 277 -9.89 1.48 -27.76
C ASP A 277 -11.09 2.44 -27.84
N LEU A 278 -11.06 3.55 -27.07
CA LEU A 278 -12.12 4.55 -27.08
C LEU A 278 -12.41 5.12 -28.48
N GLU A 279 -11.41 5.12 -29.36
CA GLU A 279 -11.50 5.58 -30.75
C GLU A 279 -12.46 4.73 -31.60
N ASN A 280 -12.64 3.45 -31.24
CA ASN A 280 -13.51 2.50 -31.94
C ASN A 280 -14.92 2.43 -31.31
N ILE A 281 -15.09 2.97 -30.11
CA ILE A 281 -16.32 2.82 -29.29
C ILE A 281 -17.14 4.11 -29.29
N VAL A 282 -16.48 5.26 -29.46
CA VAL A 282 -17.09 6.58 -29.35
C VAL A 282 -16.95 7.33 -30.67
N PRO A 283 -17.98 8.08 -31.12
CA PRO A 283 -17.86 8.96 -32.28
C PRO A 283 -16.68 9.93 -32.14
N SER A 284 -15.95 10.18 -33.24
CA SER A 284 -14.73 11.02 -33.22
C SER A 284 -14.97 12.43 -32.66
N GLU A 285 -16.16 12.98 -32.85
CA GLU A 285 -16.58 14.29 -32.31
C GLU A 285 -16.68 14.31 -30.77
N SER A 286 -17.00 13.17 -30.17
CA SER A 286 -17.18 13.01 -28.72
C SER A 286 -15.94 12.47 -28.00
N LEU A 287 -14.96 11.96 -28.75
CA LEU A 287 -13.76 11.31 -28.22
C LEU A 287 -12.97 12.23 -27.26
N ALA A 288 -12.77 13.50 -27.63
CA ALA A 288 -12.06 14.46 -26.78
C ALA A 288 -12.78 14.70 -25.44
N ILE A 289 -14.11 14.78 -25.47
CA ILE A 289 -14.97 15.00 -24.30
C ILE A 289 -14.95 13.75 -23.39
N VAL A 290 -15.01 12.56 -23.97
CA VAL A 290 -14.90 11.30 -23.23
C VAL A 290 -13.54 11.17 -22.57
N ARG A 291 -12.44 11.43 -23.29
CA ARG A 291 -11.09 11.45 -22.71
C ARG A 291 -11.00 12.46 -21.56
N ASP A 292 -11.74 13.57 -21.60
CA ASP A 292 -11.73 14.57 -20.51
C ASP A 292 -12.51 14.07 -19.29
N ALA A 293 -13.57 13.31 -19.51
CA ALA A 293 -14.28 12.61 -18.45
C ALA A 293 -13.36 11.59 -17.74
N PHE A 294 -12.57 10.82 -18.48
CA PHE A 294 -11.53 9.94 -17.90
C PHE A 294 -10.47 10.73 -17.14
N ARG A 295 -9.93 11.80 -17.74
CA ARG A 295 -8.97 12.70 -17.08
C ARG A 295 -9.48 13.19 -15.74
N TYR A 296 -10.72 13.65 -15.68
CA TYR A 296 -11.32 14.15 -14.45
C TYR A 296 -11.53 13.05 -13.40
N GLY A 297 -11.99 11.86 -13.83
CA GLY A 297 -12.10 10.73 -12.92
C GLY A 297 -10.76 10.37 -12.29
N ILE A 298 -9.71 10.30 -13.11
CA ILE A 298 -8.35 9.94 -12.66
C ILE A 298 -7.76 11.03 -11.76
N SER A 299 -7.92 12.30 -12.15
CA SER A 299 -7.55 13.43 -11.31
C SER A 299 -8.20 13.30 -9.93
N ASN A 300 -9.52 13.10 -9.84
CA ASN A 300 -10.19 12.89 -8.56
C ASN A 300 -9.68 11.67 -7.77
N ALA A 301 -9.28 10.59 -8.43
CA ALA A 301 -8.65 9.46 -7.76
C ALA A 301 -7.30 9.83 -7.14
N PHE A 302 -6.51 10.72 -7.74
CA PHE A 302 -5.26 11.22 -7.14
C PHE A 302 -5.48 12.12 -5.91
N ILE A 303 -6.68 12.69 -5.71
CA ILE A 303 -7.02 13.33 -4.43
C ILE A 303 -6.94 12.33 -3.28
N VAL A 304 -7.37 11.09 -3.50
CA VAL A 304 -7.27 10.01 -2.50
C VAL A 304 -5.82 9.77 -2.13
N SER A 305 -4.93 9.71 -3.13
CA SER A 305 -3.49 9.58 -2.89
C SER A 305 -2.92 10.73 -2.07
N THR A 306 -3.35 11.96 -2.36
CA THR A 306 -2.93 13.17 -1.63
C THR A 306 -3.41 13.14 -0.17
N ALA A 307 -4.68 12.77 0.05
CA ALA A 307 -5.25 12.66 1.39
C ALA A 307 -4.55 11.58 2.22
N PHE A 308 -4.24 10.44 1.59
CA PHE A 308 -3.49 9.34 2.20
C PHE A 308 -2.04 9.77 2.52
N GLY A 309 -1.37 10.49 1.63
CA GLY A 309 -0.06 11.09 1.89
C GLY A 309 -0.09 12.04 3.10
N GLY A 310 -1.08 12.93 3.17
CA GLY A 310 -1.26 13.84 4.29
C GLY A 310 -1.53 13.12 5.62
N ALA A 311 -2.38 12.09 5.61
CA ALA A 311 -2.63 11.25 6.78
C ALA A 311 -1.38 10.49 7.24
N ALA A 312 -0.58 9.99 6.29
CA ALA A 312 0.72 9.39 6.58
C ALA A 312 1.69 10.42 7.21
N PHE A 313 1.75 11.64 6.67
CA PHE A 313 2.55 12.72 7.25
C PHE A 313 2.14 13.00 8.71
N LEU A 314 0.84 13.11 8.99
CA LEU A 314 0.35 13.31 10.37
C LEU A 314 0.74 12.14 11.30
N ALA A 315 0.60 10.90 10.83
CA ALA A 315 1.04 9.72 11.60
C ALA A 315 2.55 9.73 11.88
N SER A 316 3.36 10.24 10.93
CA SER A 316 4.81 10.33 11.06
C SER A 316 5.29 11.32 12.13
N VAL A 317 4.51 12.39 12.41
CA VAL A 317 4.82 13.36 13.48
C VAL A 317 4.81 12.69 14.85
N GLY A 318 3.96 11.68 15.04
CA GLY A 318 3.86 10.93 16.28
C GLY A 318 5.03 9.96 16.53
N MET A 319 5.87 9.68 15.53
CA MET A 319 6.89 8.62 15.59
C MET A 319 7.94 8.90 16.68
N GLU A 320 8.34 7.86 17.43
CA GLU A 320 9.36 8.02 18.47
C GLU A 320 10.73 8.30 17.85
N ARG A 321 11.41 9.32 18.37
CA ARG A 321 12.76 9.68 17.93
C ARG A 321 13.78 8.81 18.68
N LYS A 322 14.03 7.61 18.16
CA LYS A 322 15.10 6.74 18.66
C LYS A 322 16.26 6.70 17.67
N LYS A 323 17.48 6.68 18.18
CA LYS A 323 18.70 6.57 17.37
C LYS A 323 19.00 5.10 17.10
N ILE A 324 19.40 4.78 15.87
CA ILE A 324 19.97 3.47 15.54
C ILE A 324 21.33 3.40 16.23
N LYS A 325 21.50 2.43 17.15
CA LYS A 325 22.80 2.19 17.78
C LYS A 325 23.79 1.76 16.70
N SER A 326 24.90 2.49 16.57
CA SER A 326 25.95 2.13 15.61
C SER A 326 26.61 0.83 16.04
N LYS A 327 26.93 -0.05 15.09
CA LYS A 327 27.61 -1.34 15.32
C LYS A 327 28.96 -1.19 16.05
N LYS A 328 29.53 0.03 16.11
CA LYS A 328 30.73 0.37 16.88
C LYS A 328 30.53 0.43 18.40
N GLU A 329 29.30 0.51 18.91
CA GLU A 329 29.02 0.66 20.35
C GLU A 329 28.61 -0.65 21.04
N GLY A 330 28.49 -1.77 20.31
CA GLY A 330 28.09 -3.09 20.83
C GLY A 330 29.22 -4.10 20.94
N GLY A 331 30.47 -3.66 20.83
CA GLY A 331 31.67 -4.48 20.95
C GLY A 331 32.48 -4.12 22.19
N GLN A 332 31.89 -4.31 23.37
CA GLN A 332 32.57 -4.56 24.64
C GLN A 332 31.76 -5.57 25.44
#